data_AF-X6NJ04-F1
#
_entry.id   AF-X6NJ04-F1
#
_cell.length_a   1.000
_cell.length_b   1.000
_cell.length_c   1.000
_cell.angle_alpha   90.00
_cell.angle_beta   90.00
_cell.angle_gamma   90.00
#
_symmetry.space_group_name_H-M   'P 1'
#
loop_
_entity.id
_entity.type
_entity.pdbx_description
1 polymer ?
#
loop_
_entity_poly.entity_id
_entity_poly.type
_entity_poly.pdbx_seq_one_letter_code
_entity_poly.pdbx_strand_id
1 'polypeptide(L)'
;MGLYEEAVTFALDVPDNSFELAKSVVRSHKLKEPMANEENKRLWLLVARYVVKDSHDDMERALNIIKDSNCLSIEDILPHLSDFTNIGPFKPGIKSSLEKYSNNIKKLQEHMKTFTNTAEEIRKDTDLLKQRSMVVVSNKKCNLSQQPVLGTQFLLFPCQHVFRLDAAMQKTVSHYNINESKMNFNELLEIASKECPLCGQIMLEEVMKPFINPGDPKEIELARSWRIDDEFLGQDDYKMP
;
A
#
# COMPACT_ATOMS: atom_id res chain seq x y z
N MET A 1 12.24 -21.09 18.74
CA MET A 1 10.97 -20.38 18.55
C MET A 1 9.84 -21.40 18.68
N GLY A 2 9.49 -21.78 19.90
CA GLY A 2 8.48 -22.83 20.17
C GLY A 2 8.01 -22.89 21.63
N LEU A 3 8.45 -21.94 22.46
CA LEU A 3 8.22 -21.92 23.91
C LEU A 3 6.73 -21.90 24.28
N TYR A 4 5.91 -21.22 23.47
CA TYR A 4 4.46 -21.15 23.69
C TYR A 4 3.73 -22.41 23.21
N GLU A 5 4.21 -23.07 22.15
CA GLU A 5 3.66 -24.36 21.72
C GLU A 5 3.92 -25.43 22.78
N GLU A 6 5.15 -25.49 23.30
CA GLU A 6 5.54 -26.36 24.40
C GLU A 6 4.75 -26.02 25.69
N ALA A 7 4.61 -24.74 26.02
CA ALA A 7 3.81 -24.33 27.18
C ALA A 7 2.33 -24.73 27.04
N VAL A 8 1.76 -24.66 25.84
CA VAL A 8 0.39 -25.12 25.57
C VAL A 8 0.30 -26.64 25.66
N THR A 9 1.27 -27.41 25.13
CA THR A 9 1.26 -28.87 25.28
C THR A 9 1.40 -29.28 26.75
N PHE A 10 2.31 -28.66 27.51
CA PHE A 10 2.48 -28.92 28.93
C PHE A 10 1.25 -28.55 29.75
N ALA A 11 0.57 -27.45 29.40
CA ALA A 11 -0.70 -27.07 30.04
C ALA A 11 -1.81 -28.09 29.75
N LEU A 12 -1.81 -28.69 28.55
CA LEU A 12 -2.79 -29.70 28.16
C LEU A 12 -2.54 -31.07 28.84
N ASP A 13 -1.30 -31.40 29.21
CA ASP A 13 -0.93 -32.67 29.86
C ASP A 13 -1.30 -32.75 31.36
N VAL A 14 -1.79 -31.67 31.99
CA VAL A 14 -2.13 -31.63 33.43
C VAL A 14 -3.55 -32.17 33.69
N PRO A 15 -3.74 -33.20 34.55
CA PRO A 15 -5.00 -33.94 34.66
C PRO A 15 -6.17 -33.19 35.34
N ASP A 16 -5.93 -32.05 36.02
CA ASP A 16 -6.98 -31.21 36.61
C ASP A 16 -6.80 -29.77 36.12
N ASN A 17 -7.72 -29.29 35.26
CA ASN A 17 -7.78 -27.92 34.70
C ASN A 17 -6.92 -27.61 33.45
N SER A 18 -6.57 -28.63 32.66
CA SER A 18 -5.79 -28.51 31.41
C SER A 18 -6.29 -27.45 30.42
N PHE A 19 -7.61 -27.32 30.30
CA PHE A 19 -8.24 -26.55 29.22
C PHE A 19 -8.26 -25.04 29.45
N GLU A 20 -8.64 -24.58 30.65
CA GLU A 20 -8.68 -23.14 30.96
C GLU A 20 -7.27 -22.57 31.13
N LEU A 21 -6.31 -23.39 31.59
CA LEU A 21 -4.90 -23.02 31.63
C LEU A 21 -4.35 -22.82 30.21
N ALA A 22 -4.59 -23.76 29.29
CA ALA A 22 -4.18 -23.61 27.89
C ALA A 22 -4.81 -22.36 27.24
N LYS A 23 -6.10 -22.09 27.46
CA LYS A 23 -6.73 -20.84 26.98
C LYS A 23 -6.10 -19.59 27.58
N SER A 24 -5.74 -19.60 28.85
CA SER A 24 -5.13 -18.44 29.52
C SER A 24 -3.73 -18.12 28.96
N VAL A 25 -2.96 -19.16 28.62
CA VAL A 25 -1.64 -19.03 27.98
C VAL A 25 -1.79 -18.42 26.59
N VAL A 26 -2.76 -18.87 25.79
CA VAL A 26 -3.01 -18.31 24.45
C VAL A 26 -3.58 -16.88 24.53
N ARG A 27 -4.47 -16.59 25.49
CA ARG A 27 -5.04 -15.24 25.70
C ARG A 27 -4.03 -14.21 26.20
N SER A 28 -3.06 -14.64 27.01
CA SER A 28 -1.98 -13.77 27.49
C SER A 28 -0.96 -13.45 26.38
N HIS A 29 -0.91 -14.25 25.32
CA HIS A 29 -0.09 -14.05 24.14
C HIS A 29 -0.65 -12.94 23.21
N LYS A 30 -0.52 -11.68 23.62
CA LYS A 30 -0.77 -10.50 22.77
C LYS A 30 0.52 -10.02 22.12
N LEU A 31 0.91 -10.61 20.99
CA LEU A 31 1.98 -10.05 20.17
C LEU A 31 1.45 -8.89 19.30
N LYS A 32 2.19 -7.78 19.26
CA LYS A 32 1.89 -6.57 18.47
C LYS A 32 2.40 -6.65 17.02
N GLU A 33 2.98 -7.78 16.62
CA GLU A 33 3.67 -7.93 15.33
C GLU A 33 2.78 -8.58 14.25
N PRO A 34 3.01 -8.32 12.95
CA PRO A 34 2.22 -8.88 11.86
C PRO A 34 2.25 -10.42 11.79
N MET A 35 3.31 -11.08 12.29
CA MET A 35 3.43 -12.54 12.41
C MET A 35 2.66 -13.15 13.60
N ALA A 36 2.15 -12.30 14.51
CA ALA A 36 1.42 -12.72 15.69
C ALA A 36 0.14 -13.50 15.38
N ASN A 37 -0.55 -13.13 14.30
CA ASN A 37 -1.85 -13.71 13.98
C ASN A 37 -1.71 -15.18 13.52
N GLU A 38 -0.64 -15.50 12.79
CA GLU A 38 -0.40 -16.85 12.31
C GLU A 38 0.03 -17.79 13.45
N GLU A 39 0.91 -17.33 14.34
CA GLU A 39 1.32 -18.08 15.53
C GLU A 39 0.13 -18.27 16.49
N ASN A 40 -0.68 -17.22 16.72
CA ASN A 40 -1.87 -17.31 17.55
C ASN A 40 -2.90 -18.29 16.96
N LYS A 41 -3.09 -18.28 15.63
CA LYS A 41 -3.93 -19.27 14.94
C LYS A 41 -3.40 -20.69 15.15
N ARG A 42 -2.08 -20.91 15.09
CA ARG A 42 -1.46 -22.23 15.33
C ARG A 42 -1.67 -22.72 16.77
N LEU A 43 -1.49 -21.85 17.77
CA LEU A 43 -1.71 -22.19 19.18
C LEU A 43 -3.17 -22.56 19.46
N TRP A 44 -4.12 -21.79 18.91
CA TRP A 44 -5.54 -22.11 19.01
C TRP A 44 -5.91 -23.41 18.29
N LEU A 45 -5.30 -23.71 17.15
CA LEU A 45 -5.47 -24.99 16.46
C LEU A 45 -4.94 -26.17 17.27
N LEU A 46 -3.84 -25.98 18.00
CA LEU A 46 -3.27 -27.01 18.87
C LEU A 46 -4.22 -27.36 20.03
N VAL A 47 -4.80 -26.34 20.68
CA VAL A 47 -5.83 -26.51 21.72
C VAL A 47 -7.07 -27.18 21.14
N ALA A 48 -7.56 -26.71 19.99
CA ALA A 48 -8.73 -27.30 19.33
C ALA A 48 -8.50 -28.78 18.94
N ARG A 49 -7.30 -29.12 18.44
CA ARG A 49 -6.93 -30.49 18.09
C ARG A 49 -6.96 -31.43 19.29
N TYR A 50 -6.52 -30.95 20.45
CA TYR A 50 -6.52 -31.75 21.68
C TYR A 50 -7.95 -32.04 22.15
N VAL A 51 -8.80 -31.01 22.18
CA VAL A 51 -10.21 -31.13 22.59
C VAL A 51 -11.00 -32.09 21.71
N VAL A 52 -10.70 -32.12 20.40
CA VAL A 52 -11.37 -33.03 19.44
C VAL A 52 -10.88 -34.48 19.55
N LYS A 53 -9.64 -34.70 20.04
CA LYS A 53 -9.04 -36.04 20.14
C LYS A 53 -9.34 -36.77 21.46
N ASP A 54 -9.39 -36.05 22.58
CA ASP A 54 -9.41 -36.66 23.92
C ASP A 54 -10.84 -36.91 24.44
N SER A 55 -11.82 -36.15 23.95
CA SER A 55 -13.21 -36.22 24.40
C SER A 55 -14.16 -36.15 23.21
N HIS A 56 -14.64 -37.32 22.76
CA HIS A 56 -15.62 -37.43 21.68
C HIS A 56 -16.95 -36.69 21.92
N ASP A 57 -17.21 -36.22 23.14
CA ASP A 57 -18.51 -35.62 23.56
C ASP A 57 -18.48 -34.07 23.72
N ASP A 58 -17.30 -33.44 23.68
CA ASP A 58 -17.14 -32.00 23.98
C ASP A 58 -17.20 -31.10 22.71
N MET A 59 -18.11 -31.39 21.78
CA MET A 59 -18.31 -30.62 20.54
C MET A 59 -18.71 -29.15 20.78
N GLU A 60 -19.49 -28.89 21.84
CA GLU A 60 -19.87 -27.52 22.23
C GLU A 60 -18.67 -26.71 22.71
N ARG A 61 -17.68 -27.36 23.32
CA ARG A 61 -16.44 -26.70 23.76
C ARG A 61 -15.60 -26.29 22.56
N ALA A 62 -15.53 -27.11 21.50
CA ALA A 62 -14.87 -26.75 20.25
C ALA A 62 -15.54 -25.53 19.57
N LEU A 63 -16.87 -25.45 19.58
CA LEU A 63 -17.60 -24.27 19.10
C LEU A 63 -17.37 -23.02 19.96
N ASN A 64 -17.23 -23.17 21.27
CA ASN A 64 -16.88 -22.06 22.16
C ASN A 64 -15.43 -21.59 21.95
N ILE A 65 -14.49 -22.48 21.61
CA ILE A 65 -13.11 -22.10 21.23
C ILE A 65 -13.08 -21.27 19.95
N ILE A 66 -13.88 -21.63 18.94
CA ILE A 66 -14.00 -20.84 17.71
C ILE A 66 -14.52 -19.43 18.02
N LYS A 67 -15.51 -19.32 18.91
CA LYS A 67 -16.04 -18.02 19.34
C LYS A 67 -15.03 -17.23 20.17
N ASP A 68 -14.24 -17.88 21.01
CA ASP A 68 -13.26 -17.26 21.90
C ASP A 68 -11.98 -16.79 21.18
N SER A 69 -11.60 -17.47 20.09
CA SER A 69 -10.30 -17.27 19.43
C SER A 69 -10.28 -16.11 18.44
N ASN A 70 -11.43 -15.66 17.90
CA ASN A 70 -11.58 -14.62 16.87
C ASN A 70 -10.76 -14.85 15.56
N CYS A 71 -9.85 -15.81 15.52
CA CYS A 71 -8.92 -16.10 14.42
C CYS A 71 -9.10 -17.51 13.83
N LEU A 72 -9.83 -18.40 14.50
CA LEU A 72 -10.19 -19.71 13.96
C LEU A 72 -11.50 -19.64 13.18
N SER A 73 -11.52 -20.33 12.06
CA SER A 73 -12.75 -20.64 11.34
C SER A 73 -13.14 -22.10 11.56
N ILE A 74 -14.43 -22.41 11.34
CA ILE A 74 -14.91 -23.81 11.39
C ILE A 74 -14.15 -24.68 10.37
N GLU A 75 -13.76 -24.08 9.25
CA GLU A 75 -13.01 -24.75 8.17
C GLU A 75 -11.65 -25.28 8.64
N ASP A 76 -11.03 -24.62 9.62
CA ASP A 76 -9.73 -25.05 10.15
C ASP A 76 -9.84 -26.26 11.10
N ILE A 77 -11.01 -26.51 11.69
CA ILE A 77 -11.24 -27.61 12.64
C ILE A 77 -11.85 -28.84 11.94
N LEU A 78 -12.61 -28.65 10.86
CA LEU A 78 -13.26 -29.73 10.10
C LEU A 78 -12.32 -30.90 9.73
N PRO A 79 -11.08 -30.68 9.26
CA PRO A 79 -10.16 -31.77 8.87
C PRO A 79 -9.66 -32.63 10.03
N HIS A 80 -9.85 -32.16 11.27
CA HIS A 80 -9.33 -32.82 12.48
C HIS A 80 -10.39 -33.63 13.22
N LEU A 81 -11.64 -33.65 12.73
CA LEU A 81 -12.71 -34.47 13.27
C LEU A 81 -12.50 -35.95 12.89
N SER A 82 -12.60 -36.86 13.86
CA SER A 82 -12.61 -38.30 13.61
C SER A 82 -13.93 -38.73 12.95
N ASP A 83 -13.88 -39.79 12.13
CA ASP A 83 -14.90 -40.20 11.16
C ASP A 83 -16.35 -39.86 11.54
N PHE A 84 -16.92 -38.87 10.83
CA PHE A 84 -18.34 -38.51 10.69
C PHE A 84 -19.23 -38.49 11.96
N THR A 85 -18.63 -38.43 13.15
CA THR A 85 -19.39 -38.43 14.40
C THR A 85 -20.20 -37.13 14.50
N ASN A 86 -21.52 -37.29 14.38
CA ASN A 86 -22.58 -36.32 14.58
C ASN A 86 -22.25 -34.85 14.21
N ILE A 87 -22.14 -34.52 12.91
CA ILE A 87 -21.97 -33.15 12.37
C ILE A 87 -23.13 -32.20 12.75
N GLY A 88 -24.21 -32.72 13.36
CA GLY A 88 -25.40 -31.96 13.78
C GLY A 88 -25.11 -30.61 14.45
N PRO A 89 -24.22 -30.52 15.47
CA PRO A 89 -23.89 -29.27 16.15
C PRO A 89 -23.11 -28.27 15.28
N PHE A 90 -22.34 -28.74 14.30
CA PHE A 90 -21.57 -27.87 13.39
C PHE A 90 -22.40 -27.35 12.22
N LYS A 91 -23.52 -28.00 11.88
CA LYS A 91 -24.43 -27.61 10.79
C LYS A 91 -24.81 -26.11 10.78
N PRO A 92 -25.23 -25.47 11.90
CA PRO A 92 -25.53 -24.04 11.88
C PRO A 92 -24.29 -23.17 11.62
N GLY A 93 -23.14 -23.56 12.17
CA GLY A 93 -21.88 -22.86 11.95
C GLY A 93 -21.41 -22.95 10.51
N ILE A 94 -21.49 -24.14 9.90
CA ILE A 94 -21.16 -24.37 8.48
C ILE A 94 -22.10 -23.55 7.58
N LYS A 95 -23.41 -23.58 7.86
CA LYS A 95 -24.39 -22.79 7.10
C LYS A 95 -24.06 -21.29 7.16
N SER A 96 -23.76 -20.77 8.35
CA SER A 96 -23.39 -19.37 8.52
C SER A 96 -22.11 -19.00 7.75
N SER A 97 -21.08 -19.85 7.80
CA SER A 97 -19.85 -19.64 7.03
C SER A 97 -20.11 -19.66 5.52
N LEU A 98 -20.88 -20.63 5.03
CA LEU A 98 -21.23 -20.71 3.61
C LEU A 98 -22.06 -19.50 3.14
N GLU A 99 -22.98 -19.01 3.97
CA GLU A 99 -23.73 -17.78 3.70
C GLU A 99 -22.80 -16.55 3.64
N LYS A 100 -21.82 -16.45 4.55
CA LYS A 100 -20.80 -15.39 4.52
C LYS A 100 -19.97 -15.47 3.24
N TYR A 101 -19.50 -16.66 2.85
CA TYR A 101 -18.76 -16.82 1.58
C TYR A 101 -19.61 -16.48 0.36
N SER A 102 -20.87 -16.94 0.31
CA SER A 102 -21.79 -16.59 -0.77
C SER A 102 -22.00 -15.07 -0.88
N ASN A 103 -22.18 -14.40 0.25
CA ASN A 103 -22.31 -12.94 0.30
C ASN A 103 -21.01 -12.23 -0.10
N ASN A 104 -19.85 -12.72 0.34
CA ASN A 104 -18.55 -12.17 -0.04
C ASN A 104 -18.28 -12.34 -1.54
N ILE A 105 -18.62 -13.50 -2.11
CA ILE A 105 -18.53 -13.75 -3.55
C ILE A 105 -19.42 -12.76 -4.31
N LYS A 106 -20.66 -12.55 -3.87
CA LYS A 106 -21.57 -11.56 -4.49
C LYS A 106 -21.01 -10.14 -4.42
N LYS A 107 -20.51 -9.72 -3.26
CA LYS A 107 -19.87 -8.40 -3.09
C LYS A 107 -18.66 -8.26 -4.01
N LEU A 108 -17.81 -9.28 -4.09
CA LEU A 108 -16.64 -9.26 -4.96
C LEU A 108 -17.04 -9.18 -6.43
N GLN A 109 -18.05 -9.93 -6.86
CA GLN A 109 -18.60 -9.85 -8.22
C GLN A 109 -19.16 -8.46 -8.54
N GLU A 110 -19.86 -7.84 -7.59
CA GLU A 110 -20.33 -6.47 -7.72
C GLU A 110 -19.16 -5.48 -7.85
N HIS A 111 -18.15 -5.59 -6.99
CA HIS A 111 -16.94 -4.78 -7.05
C HIS A 111 -16.21 -4.97 -8.39
N MET A 112 -16.10 -6.20 -8.90
CA MET A 112 -15.52 -6.47 -10.21
C MET A 112 -16.30 -5.75 -11.30
N LYS A 113 -17.64 -5.82 -11.28
CA LYS A 113 -18.49 -5.14 -12.26
C LYS A 113 -18.32 -3.62 -12.19
N THR A 114 -18.28 -3.04 -10.99
CA THR A 114 -18.06 -1.59 -10.84
C THR A 114 -16.69 -1.18 -11.36
N PHE A 115 -15.63 -1.93 -11.05
CA PHE A 115 -14.28 -1.64 -11.55
C PHE A 115 -14.19 -1.77 -13.07
N THR A 116 -14.85 -2.78 -13.67
CA THR A 116 -14.92 -2.91 -15.13
C THR A 116 -15.63 -1.72 -15.75
N ASN A 117 -16.79 -1.31 -15.22
CA ASN A 117 -17.53 -0.15 -15.73
C ASN A 117 -16.68 1.14 -15.62
N THR A 118 -16.06 1.41 -14.48
CA THR A 118 -15.19 2.57 -14.29
C THR A 118 -13.99 2.53 -15.24
N ALA A 119 -13.38 1.35 -15.46
CA ALA A 119 -12.28 1.22 -16.41
C ALA A 119 -12.73 1.49 -17.86
N GLU A 120 -13.95 1.09 -18.25
CA GLU A 120 -14.52 1.41 -19.55
C GLU A 120 -14.80 2.91 -19.71
N GLU A 121 -15.33 3.58 -18.68
CA GLU A 121 -15.52 5.03 -18.67
C GLU A 121 -14.19 5.78 -18.84
N ILE A 122 -13.16 5.41 -18.07
CA ILE A 122 -11.82 6.00 -18.19
C ILE A 122 -11.25 5.80 -19.61
N ARG A 123 -11.44 4.63 -20.22
CA ARG A 123 -10.99 4.38 -21.60
C ARG A 123 -11.71 5.27 -22.61
N LYS A 124 -13.04 5.41 -22.48
CA LYS A 124 -13.84 6.31 -23.32
C LYS A 124 -13.35 7.76 -23.19
N ASP A 125 -13.13 8.22 -21.97
CA ASP A 125 -12.62 9.57 -21.72
C ASP A 125 -11.21 9.76 -22.30
N THR A 126 -10.34 8.75 -22.16
CA THR A 126 -9.00 8.76 -22.75
C THR A 126 -9.05 8.88 -24.27
N ASP A 127 -9.97 8.17 -24.93
CA ASP A 127 -10.13 8.25 -26.38
C ASP A 127 -10.71 9.60 -26.83
N LEU A 128 -11.64 10.18 -26.07
CA LEU A 128 -12.12 11.55 -26.31
C LEU A 128 -11.01 12.59 -26.12
N LEU A 129 -10.11 12.40 -25.15
CA LEU A 129 -8.97 13.29 -24.93
C LEU A 129 -8.00 13.30 -26.12
N LYS A 130 -7.79 12.16 -26.79
CA LYS A 130 -6.97 12.07 -28.01
C LYS A 130 -7.54 12.87 -29.18
N GLN A 131 -8.86 13.06 -29.22
CA GLN A 131 -9.55 13.77 -30.31
C GLN A 131 -9.58 15.29 -30.14
N ARG A 132 -9.07 15.82 -29.01
CA ARG A 132 -9.06 17.27 -28.78
C ARG A 132 -7.98 17.94 -29.64
N SER A 133 -8.40 18.88 -30.48
CA SER A 133 -7.49 19.78 -31.20
C SER A 133 -7.15 21.01 -30.35
N MET A 134 -5.91 21.48 -30.43
CA MET A 134 -5.46 22.73 -29.80
C MET A 134 -4.90 23.66 -30.89
N VAL A 135 -5.15 24.96 -30.75
CA VAL A 135 -4.63 25.97 -31.66
C VAL A 135 -3.38 26.62 -31.05
N VAL A 136 -2.25 26.54 -31.76
CA VAL A 136 -1.00 27.22 -31.37
C VAL A 136 -0.90 28.55 -32.11
N VAL A 137 -0.93 29.65 -31.35
CA VAL A 137 -0.85 31.02 -31.88
C VAL A 137 0.60 31.41 -32.17
N SER A 138 0.82 32.32 -33.13
CA SER A 138 2.18 32.67 -33.59
C SER A 138 3.12 33.27 -32.56
N ASN A 139 2.59 33.87 -31.50
CA ASN A 139 3.40 34.45 -30.42
C ASN A 139 3.58 33.48 -29.23
N LYS A 140 3.28 32.18 -29.41
CA LYS A 140 3.52 31.18 -28.35
C LYS A 140 5.02 30.90 -28.21
N LYS A 141 5.47 31.02 -26.96
CA LYS A 141 6.85 30.77 -26.53
C LYS A 141 6.92 29.45 -25.78
N CYS A 142 8.09 28.83 -25.84
CA CYS A 142 8.41 27.61 -25.11
C CYS A 142 8.31 27.88 -23.61
N ASN A 143 7.59 27.04 -22.88
CA ASN A 143 7.43 27.21 -21.45
C ASN A 143 8.73 27.00 -20.65
N LEU A 144 9.73 26.29 -21.21
CA LEU A 144 11.06 26.09 -20.60
C LEU A 144 12.06 27.17 -21.04
N SER A 145 12.27 27.34 -22.35
CA SER A 145 13.34 28.21 -22.87
C SER A 145 12.90 29.65 -23.16
N GLN A 146 11.60 29.96 -23.07
CA GLN A 146 11.03 31.28 -23.38
C GLN A 146 11.27 31.79 -24.82
N GLN A 147 11.78 30.94 -25.70
CA GLN A 147 12.01 31.21 -27.12
C GLN A 147 10.76 30.92 -27.97
N PRO A 148 10.59 31.55 -29.15
CA PRO A 148 9.45 31.27 -30.03
C PRO A 148 9.45 29.79 -30.46
N VAL A 149 8.25 29.19 -30.47
CA VAL A 149 8.07 27.77 -30.83
C VAL A 149 7.88 27.60 -32.34
N LEU A 150 7.17 28.55 -32.97
CA LEU A 150 6.94 28.53 -34.41
C LEU A 150 8.27 28.55 -35.19
N GLY A 151 8.37 27.70 -36.21
CA GLY A 151 9.59 27.54 -37.03
C GLY A 151 10.57 26.48 -36.52
N THR A 152 10.29 25.83 -35.40
CA THR A 152 11.09 24.73 -34.84
C THR A 152 10.24 23.47 -34.64
N GLN A 153 10.87 22.31 -34.44
CA GLN A 153 10.16 21.11 -33.99
C GLN A 153 9.74 21.30 -32.52
N PHE A 154 8.48 20.99 -32.19
CA PHE A 154 7.93 21.24 -30.87
C PHE A 154 7.01 20.13 -30.39
N LEU A 155 6.87 20.02 -29.07
CA LEU A 155 5.94 19.14 -28.39
C LEU A 155 4.83 19.98 -27.79
N LEU A 156 3.59 19.58 -28.07
CA LEU A 156 2.39 20.13 -27.47
C LEU A 156 1.74 19.01 -26.64
N PHE A 157 1.56 19.27 -25.35
CA PHE A 157 0.98 18.30 -24.43
C PHE A 157 -0.53 18.52 -24.23
N PRO A 158 -1.29 17.49 -23.83
CA PRO A 158 -2.72 17.62 -23.50
C PRO A 158 -3.02 18.63 -22.37
N CYS A 159 -2.03 18.90 -21.51
CA CYS A 159 -2.09 19.94 -20.48
C CYS A 159 -1.89 21.38 -21.00
N GLN A 160 -1.88 21.56 -22.34
CA GLN A 160 -1.73 22.84 -23.05
C GLN A 160 -0.34 23.48 -23.00
N HIS A 161 0.63 22.85 -22.34
CA HIS A 161 2.02 23.32 -22.36
C HIS A 161 2.69 23.03 -23.70
N VAL A 162 3.50 23.98 -24.15
CA VAL A 162 4.23 23.91 -25.42
C VAL A 162 5.71 24.05 -25.17
N PHE A 163 6.48 23.12 -25.72
CA PHE A 163 7.93 23.11 -25.56
C PHE A 163 8.60 22.92 -26.91
N ARG A 164 9.71 23.61 -27.12
CA ARG A 164 10.61 23.22 -28.21
C ARG A 164 11.18 21.84 -27.91
N LEU A 165 11.40 21.05 -28.96
CA LEU A 165 11.82 19.67 -28.82
C LEU A 165 13.19 19.57 -28.13
N ASP A 166 14.13 20.44 -28.49
CA ASP A 166 15.45 20.54 -27.87
C ASP A 166 15.39 20.80 -26.36
N ALA A 167 14.59 21.78 -25.94
CA ALA A 167 14.42 22.12 -24.53
C ALA A 167 13.79 20.98 -23.72
N ALA A 168 12.80 20.28 -24.29
CA ALA A 168 12.15 19.14 -23.65
C ALA A 168 13.11 17.94 -23.51
N MET A 169 13.89 17.64 -24.56
CA MET A 169 14.89 16.56 -24.54
C MET A 169 15.99 16.86 -23.53
N GLN A 170 16.54 18.08 -23.52
CA GLN A 170 17.58 18.47 -22.57
C GLN A 170 17.12 18.33 -21.11
N LYS A 171 15.89 18.74 -20.80
CA LYS A 171 15.30 18.59 -19.45
C LYS A 171 15.13 17.11 -19.08
N THR A 172 14.70 16.29 -20.02
CA THR A 172 14.54 14.83 -19.83
C THR A 172 15.89 14.16 -19.55
N VAL A 173 16.91 14.48 -20.34
CA VAL A 173 18.29 13.98 -20.16
C VAL A 173 18.83 14.36 -18.78
N SER A 174 18.67 15.63 -18.40
CA SER A 174 19.16 16.15 -17.13
C SER A 174 18.49 15.48 -15.92
N HIS A 175 17.19 15.19 -16.04
CA HIS A 175 16.42 14.61 -14.94
C HIS A 175 16.71 13.11 -14.74
N TYR A 176 16.73 12.33 -15.82
CA TYR A 176 17.00 10.89 -15.77
C TYR A 176 18.49 10.53 -15.82
N ASN A 177 19.37 11.54 -15.88
CA ASN A 177 20.83 11.40 -16.01
C ASN A 177 21.22 10.43 -17.15
N ILE A 178 20.56 10.59 -18.30
CA ILE A 178 20.74 9.73 -19.47
C ILE A 178 22.05 10.11 -20.15
N ASN A 179 22.87 9.10 -20.49
CA ASN A 179 24.06 9.34 -21.29
C ASN A 179 23.65 9.63 -22.75
N GLU A 180 23.71 10.90 -23.17
CA GLU A 180 23.35 11.34 -24.52
C GLU A 180 24.07 10.55 -25.63
N SER A 181 25.30 10.11 -25.37
CA SER A 181 26.14 9.36 -26.32
C SER A 181 25.74 7.90 -26.52
N LYS A 182 24.82 7.35 -25.73
CA LYS A 182 24.37 5.95 -25.83
C LYS A 182 22.96 5.77 -26.36
N MET A 183 22.19 6.84 -26.52
CA MET A 183 20.75 6.74 -26.77
C MET A 183 20.38 7.34 -28.13
N ASN A 184 19.53 6.65 -28.87
CA ASN A 184 19.09 7.13 -30.18
C ASN A 184 18.11 8.30 -30.02
N PHE A 185 18.14 9.26 -30.96
CA PHE A 185 17.24 10.42 -30.94
C PHE A 185 15.76 10.04 -30.84
N ASN A 186 15.33 9.00 -31.57
CA ASN A 186 13.94 8.53 -31.56
C ASN A 186 13.52 7.95 -30.21
N GLU A 187 14.42 7.25 -29.52
CA GLU A 187 14.14 6.69 -28.19
C GLU A 187 13.98 7.81 -27.17
N LEU A 188 14.86 8.83 -27.23
CA LEU A 188 14.79 9.97 -26.34
C LEU A 188 13.56 10.85 -26.62
N LEU A 189 13.17 11.00 -27.88
CA LEU A 189 11.91 11.64 -28.28
C LEU A 189 10.69 10.88 -27.73
N GLU A 190 10.71 9.55 -27.76
CA GLU A 190 9.63 8.73 -27.21
C GLU A 190 9.48 8.95 -25.70
N ILE A 191 10.59 9.07 -24.97
CA ILE A 191 10.55 9.38 -23.53
C ILE A 191 10.06 10.82 -23.31
N ALA A 192 10.65 11.79 -24.00
CA ALA A 192 10.32 13.20 -23.83
C ALA A 192 8.87 13.53 -24.22
N SER A 193 8.26 12.77 -25.12
CA SER A 193 6.86 12.97 -25.54
C SER A 193 5.82 12.33 -24.61
N LYS A 194 6.22 11.40 -23.73
CA LYS A 194 5.30 10.73 -22.79
C LYS A 194 4.79 11.66 -21.70
N GLU A 195 5.62 12.58 -21.22
CA GLU A 195 5.30 13.39 -20.05
C GLU A 195 5.66 14.86 -20.20
N CYS A 196 4.80 15.73 -19.67
CA CYS A 196 5.03 17.17 -19.65
C CYS A 196 6.07 17.51 -18.55
N PRO A 197 7.16 18.23 -18.87
CA PRO A 197 8.17 18.62 -17.88
C PRO A 197 7.66 19.53 -16.74
N LEU A 198 6.50 20.19 -16.87
CA LEU A 198 5.98 21.15 -15.89
C LEU A 198 4.82 20.63 -15.04
N CYS A 199 4.19 19.52 -15.43
CA CYS A 199 3.04 18.98 -14.70
C CYS A 199 2.98 17.44 -14.70
N GLY A 200 4.04 16.78 -15.17
CA GLY A 200 4.22 15.34 -15.10
C GLY A 200 5.16 14.94 -13.96
N GLN A 201 5.71 13.72 -14.05
CA GLN A 201 6.53 13.14 -12.99
C GLN A 201 7.80 13.94 -12.73
N ILE A 202 8.43 14.48 -13.79
CA ILE A 202 9.64 15.31 -13.69
C ILE A 202 9.43 16.46 -12.69
N MET A 203 8.30 17.17 -12.79
CA MET A 203 8.00 18.28 -11.87
C MET A 203 7.72 17.78 -10.45
N LEU A 204 6.99 16.67 -10.31
CA LEU A 204 6.67 16.10 -9.00
C LEU A 204 7.94 15.68 -8.25
N GLU A 205 8.86 15.02 -8.93
CA GLU A 205 10.14 14.59 -8.34
C GLU A 205 11.06 15.78 -8.03
N GLU A 206 11.05 16.83 -8.85
CA GLU A 206 11.82 18.04 -8.58
C GLU A 206 11.32 18.80 -7.34
N VAL A 207 10.01 18.86 -7.12
CA VAL A 207 9.44 19.51 -5.93
C VAL A 207 9.74 18.72 -4.65
N MET A 208 9.90 17.40 -4.72
CA MET A 208 10.28 16.59 -3.56
C MET A 208 11.78 16.66 -3.23
N LYS A 209 12.62 17.20 -4.11
CA LYS A 209 14.05 17.36 -3.83
C LYS A 209 14.23 18.48 -2.79
N PRO A 210 15.14 18.29 -1.82
CA PRO A 210 15.42 19.34 -0.86
C PRO A 210 15.96 20.57 -1.61
N PHE A 211 15.55 21.76 -1.16
CA PHE A 211 16.02 23.03 -1.72
C PHE A 211 17.55 23.19 -1.67
N ILE A 212 18.19 22.50 -0.73
CA ILE A 212 19.64 22.45 -0.55
C ILE A 212 20.05 20.99 -0.70
N ASN A 213 20.95 20.71 -1.64
CA ASN A 213 21.49 19.38 -1.84
C ASN A 213 22.43 19.02 -0.67
N PRO A 214 22.10 18.03 0.17
CA PRO A 214 22.97 17.63 1.27
C PRO A 214 24.26 16.94 0.81
N GLY A 215 24.36 16.58 -0.48
CA GLY A 215 25.56 16.04 -1.10
C GLY A 215 26.51 17.09 -1.68
N ASP A 216 26.12 18.37 -1.76
CA ASP A 216 26.98 19.45 -2.27
C ASP A 216 27.50 20.32 -1.11
N PRO A 217 28.81 20.26 -0.79
CA PRO A 217 29.41 21.07 0.27
C PRO A 217 29.21 22.58 0.08
N LYS A 218 29.16 23.07 -1.16
CA LYS A 218 29.02 24.50 -1.46
C LYS A 218 27.61 25.00 -1.15
N GLU A 219 26.60 24.19 -1.46
CA GLU A 219 25.21 24.55 -1.14
C GLU A 219 24.96 24.51 0.36
N ILE A 220 25.59 23.58 1.08
CA ILE A 220 25.55 23.54 2.55
C ILE A 220 26.20 24.78 3.15
N GLU A 221 27.33 25.23 2.60
CA GLU A 221 28.00 26.46 3.05
C GLU A 221 27.16 27.71 2.78
N LEU A 222 26.55 27.80 1.60
CA LEU A 222 25.59 28.87 1.28
C LEU A 222 24.39 28.84 2.23
N ALA A 223 23.82 27.68 2.51
CA ALA A 223 22.71 27.54 3.46
C ALA A 223 23.09 27.98 4.88
N ARG A 224 24.35 27.72 5.29
CA ARG A 224 24.88 28.23 6.57
C ARG A 224 25.01 29.74 6.58
N SER A 225 25.35 30.37 5.46
CA SER A 225 25.43 31.83 5.35
C SER A 225 24.09 32.54 5.51
N TRP A 226 22.97 31.83 5.33
CA TRP A 226 21.62 32.34 5.54
C TRP A 226 21.10 32.14 6.96
N ARG A 227 21.91 31.54 7.85
CA ARG A 227 21.59 31.53 9.29
C ARG A 227 21.67 32.96 9.78
N ILE A 228 20.52 33.51 10.15
CA ILE A 228 20.45 34.73 10.92
C ILE A 228 20.87 34.35 12.33
N ASP A 229 21.96 34.94 12.83
CA ASP A 229 22.39 34.75 14.21
C ASP A 229 21.32 35.32 15.15
N ASP A 230 20.89 34.53 16.14
CA ASP A 230 19.90 34.91 17.16
C ASP A 230 20.34 36.15 17.99
N GLU A 231 21.58 36.62 17.85
CA GLU A 231 22.08 37.83 18.49
C GLU A 231 21.42 39.14 17.98
N PHE A 232 20.69 39.11 16.86
CA PHE A 232 19.91 40.25 16.36
C PHE A 232 18.46 40.31 16.85
N LEU A 233 17.97 39.28 17.56
CA LEU A 233 16.73 39.38 18.36
C LEU A 233 17.07 39.91 19.76
N GLY A 234 17.74 41.06 19.79
CA GLY A 234 17.98 41.82 21.00
C GLY A 234 16.66 42.25 21.61
N GLN A 235 16.38 41.75 22.81
CA GLN A 235 15.71 42.43 23.92
C GLN A 235 14.83 43.64 23.55
N ASP A 236 13.65 43.40 23.00
CA ASP A 236 12.56 44.36 23.16
C ASP A 236 11.89 44.08 24.52
N ASP A 237 12.32 44.86 25.52
CA ASP A 237 11.68 45.03 26.82
C ASP A 237 10.23 45.53 26.65
N TYR A 238 9.30 44.64 26.32
CA TYR A 238 7.87 44.92 26.51
C TYR A 238 7.50 44.78 27.99
N LYS A 239 7.81 45.82 28.77
CA LYS A 239 7.06 46.12 29.99
C LYS A 239 5.64 46.51 29.58
N MET A 240 4.70 45.57 29.72
CA MET A 240 3.28 45.93 29.70
C MET A 240 2.92 46.69 31.00
N PRO A 241 2.12 47.77 30.92
CA PRO A 241 1.48 48.38 32.08
C PRO A 241 0.40 47.49 32.70
#